data_AF-A0A8B8AH07-F1
#
_entry.id   AF-A0A8B8AH07-F1
#
_cell.length_a   1.000
_cell.length_b   1.000
_cell.length_c   1.000
_cell.angle_alpha   90.00
_cell.angle_beta   90.00
_cell.angle_gamma   90.00
#
_symmetry.space_group_name_H-M   'P 1'
#
loop_
_entity.id
_entity.type
_entity.pdbx_description
1 polymer ?
#
loop_
_entity_poly.entity_id
_entity_poly.type
_entity_poly.pdbx_seq_one_letter_code
_entity_poly.pdbx_strand_id
1 'polypeptide(L)'
;MPGYLGHNCTQICPYPLYGKDCQFTCHCQPQSCDHATGCRTPTTEMVNICPPGYFGSLCRAKCIYPSYGKECKEVCDCSEDVCNVTTGCQEKKEMCLPGYFGFLCKAKCVYPFYGEECQGHCDCNENLCDVTHGCKPVIEGNYQETGTDRTLDLHSVERHYKHYKLRSPLLFKGRHKDL
;
A
#
# COMPACT_ATOMS: atom_id res chain seq x y z
N MET A 1 -45.51 -20.79 20.24
CA MET A 1 -44.23 -20.85 19.48
C MET A 1 -43.10 -20.47 20.44
N PRO A 2 -41.82 -20.83 20.20
CA PRO A 2 -40.73 -20.30 21.02
C PRO A 2 -40.77 -18.76 21.03
N GLY A 3 -40.73 -18.17 22.22
CA GLY A 3 -40.81 -16.73 22.42
C GLY A 3 -42.20 -16.11 22.38
N TYR A 4 -43.26 -16.92 22.36
CA TYR A 4 -44.65 -16.46 22.39
C TYR A 4 -45.55 -17.31 23.29
N LEU A 5 -46.45 -16.65 24.01
CA LEU A 5 -47.46 -17.21 24.92
C LEU A 5 -48.90 -16.84 24.51
N GLY A 6 -49.87 -17.33 25.29
CA GLY A 6 -51.31 -17.17 25.06
C GLY A 6 -51.89 -18.17 24.06
N HIS A 7 -53.21 -18.35 24.10
CA HIS A 7 -53.95 -19.34 23.28
C HIS A 7 -53.63 -19.28 21.78
N ASN A 8 -53.37 -18.08 21.26
CA ASN A 8 -53.08 -17.84 19.84
C ASN A 8 -51.59 -17.62 19.54
N CYS A 9 -50.67 -17.83 20.51
CA CYS A 9 -49.23 -17.55 20.37
C CYS A 9 -48.90 -16.12 19.90
N THR A 10 -49.70 -15.11 20.27
CA THR A 10 -49.54 -13.71 19.83
C THR A 10 -48.81 -12.82 20.83
N GLN A 11 -48.72 -13.22 22.09
CA GLN A 11 -48.10 -12.42 23.15
C GLN A 11 -46.61 -12.77 23.24
N ILE A 12 -45.72 -11.80 23.01
CA ILE A 12 -44.26 -11.99 23.12
C ILE A 12 -43.88 -12.31 24.58
N CYS A 13 -42.90 -13.18 24.82
CA CYS A 13 -42.39 -13.41 26.18
C CYS A 13 -41.92 -12.09 26.83
N PRO A 14 -42.43 -11.73 28.03
CA PRO A 14 -42.03 -10.50 28.70
C PRO A 14 -40.61 -10.64 29.26
N TYR A 15 -39.77 -9.62 29.08
CA TYR A 15 -38.44 -9.59 29.69
C TYR A 15 -38.53 -9.80 31.23
N PRO A 16 -37.69 -10.65 31.84
CA PRO A 16 -36.49 -11.29 31.28
C PRO A 16 -36.71 -12.67 30.64
N LEU A 17 -37.95 -13.08 30.34
CA LEU A 17 -38.27 -14.45 29.91
C LEU A 17 -38.12 -14.69 28.40
N TYR A 18 -37.75 -15.91 28.02
CA TYR A 18 -37.61 -16.33 26.62
C TYR A 18 -37.89 -17.82 26.38
N GLY A 19 -37.95 -18.20 25.10
CA GLY A 19 -38.01 -19.58 24.63
C GLY A 19 -39.40 -20.21 24.67
N LYS A 20 -39.48 -21.54 24.56
CA LYS A 20 -40.77 -22.24 24.58
C LYS A 20 -41.44 -22.04 25.94
N ASP A 21 -42.70 -21.61 25.92
CA ASP A 21 -43.54 -21.35 27.09
C ASP A 21 -42.94 -20.32 28.07
N CYS A 22 -42.00 -19.49 27.60
CA CYS A 22 -41.29 -18.46 28.36
C CYS A 22 -40.59 -18.96 29.64
N GLN A 23 -40.16 -20.23 29.66
CA GLN A 23 -39.60 -20.88 30.85
C GLN A 23 -38.13 -20.54 31.16
N PHE A 24 -37.42 -19.88 30.23
CA PHE A 24 -36.00 -19.54 30.39
C PHE A 24 -35.81 -18.05 30.68
N THR A 25 -34.72 -17.68 31.36
CA THR A 25 -34.44 -16.30 31.79
C THR A 25 -33.16 -15.76 31.16
N CYS A 26 -33.27 -14.59 30.51
CA CYS A 26 -32.16 -13.80 29.98
C CYS A 26 -31.33 -13.18 31.12
N HIS A 27 -30.01 -13.39 31.06
CA HIS A 27 -29.02 -12.81 31.97
C HIS A 27 -28.21 -11.71 31.25
N CYS A 28 -28.93 -10.82 30.55
CA CYS A 28 -28.38 -9.75 29.72
C CYS A 28 -29.34 -8.54 29.68
N GLN A 29 -28.89 -7.42 29.12
CA GLN A 29 -29.74 -6.24 28.94
C GLN A 29 -30.95 -6.53 28.05
N PRO A 30 -32.11 -5.87 28.26
CA PRO A 30 -33.33 -6.09 27.48
C PRO A 30 -33.13 -6.00 25.96
N GLN A 31 -32.27 -5.08 25.51
CA GLN A 31 -31.93 -4.85 24.10
C GLN A 31 -31.21 -6.03 23.43
N SER A 32 -30.61 -6.92 24.24
CA SER A 32 -29.86 -8.10 23.80
C SER A 32 -30.59 -9.41 24.10
N CYS A 33 -31.79 -9.36 24.71
CA CYS A 33 -32.62 -10.52 24.98
C CYS A 33 -33.61 -10.72 23.83
N ASP A 34 -33.36 -11.72 23.00
CA ASP A 34 -34.31 -12.18 22.00
C ASP A 34 -35.37 -13.08 22.67
N HIS A 35 -36.65 -12.80 22.44
CA HIS A 35 -37.74 -13.51 23.11
C HIS A 35 -37.79 -15.00 22.74
N ALA A 36 -37.31 -15.43 21.57
CA ALA A 36 -37.31 -16.83 21.17
C ALA A 36 -36.02 -17.57 21.55
N THR A 37 -34.87 -16.91 21.42
CA THR A 37 -33.53 -17.54 21.51
C THR A 37 -32.73 -17.12 22.74
N GLY A 38 -33.16 -16.10 23.47
CA GLY A 38 -32.55 -15.64 24.72
C GLY A 38 -31.50 -14.57 24.50
N CYS A 39 -30.50 -14.52 25.38
CA CYS A 39 -29.41 -13.57 25.22
C CYS A 39 -28.66 -13.82 23.91
N ARG A 40 -28.59 -12.79 23.07
CA ARG A 40 -27.73 -12.76 21.88
C ARG A 40 -26.27 -12.89 22.30
N THR A 41 -25.80 -14.12 22.43
CA THR A 41 -24.37 -14.41 22.32
C THR A 41 -23.94 -13.96 20.93
N PRO A 42 -22.82 -13.21 20.78
CA PRO A 42 -22.23 -13.03 19.47
C PRO A 42 -21.95 -14.44 18.91
N THR A 43 -22.64 -14.82 17.84
CA THR A 43 -22.54 -16.17 17.30
C THR A 43 -21.11 -16.41 16.86
N THR A 44 -20.51 -17.49 17.38
CA THR A 44 -19.12 -17.90 17.11
C THR A 44 -18.87 -18.30 15.64
N GLU A 45 -19.87 -18.13 14.76
CA GLU A 45 -19.73 -18.25 13.30
C GLU A 45 -19.19 -16.97 12.65
N MET A 46 -19.26 -15.80 13.32
CA MET A 46 -18.56 -14.58 12.88
C MET A 46 -17.16 -14.44 13.51
N VAL A 47 -16.59 -15.56 13.97
CA VAL A 47 -15.25 -15.64 14.57
C VAL A 47 -14.35 -16.44 13.63
N ASN A 48 -13.24 -15.84 13.20
CA ASN A 48 -12.09 -16.46 12.51
C ASN A 48 -12.13 -16.71 10.98
N ILE A 49 -12.67 -15.80 10.17
CA ILE A 49 -12.13 -15.62 8.80
C ILE A 49 -11.55 -14.20 8.67
N CYS A 50 -10.32 -14.06 9.16
CA CYS A 50 -9.55 -12.85 8.97
C CYS A 50 -8.97 -12.76 7.55
N PRO A 51 -8.81 -11.54 7.00
CA PRO A 51 -8.06 -11.35 5.76
C PRO A 51 -6.60 -11.81 5.95
N PRO A 52 -5.93 -12.34 4.91
CA PRO A 52 -4.56 -12.83 5.04
C PRO A 52 -3.61 -11.71 5.48
N GLY A 53 -2.73 -12.02 6.44
CA GLY A 53 -1.92 -11.04 7.17
C GLY A 53 -2.48 -10.59 8.51
N TYR A 54 -3.67 -11.06 8.91
CA TYR A 54 -4.32 -10.72 10.18
C TYR A 54 -4.91 -11.92 10.93
N PHE A 55 -5.01 -11.81 12.26
CA PHE A 55 -5.55 -12.82 13.15
C PHE A 55 -6.22 -12.21 14.40
N GLY A 56 -6.75 -13.10 15.26
CA GLY A 56 -7.46 -12.75 16.50
C GLY A 56 -8.96 -12.48 16.31
N SER A 57 -9.71 -12.43 17.41
CA SER A 57 -11.19 -12.38 17.42
C SER A 57 -11.82 -11.19 16.70
N LEU A 58 -11.06 -10.13 16.44
CA LEU A 58 -11.50 -8.94 15.67
C LEU A 58 -10.62 -8.67 14.44
N CYS A 59 -9.74 -9.60 14.06
CA CYS A 59 -8.81 -9.46 12.93
C CYS A 59 -7.94 -8.19 12.95
N ARG A 60 -7.57 -7.73 14.16
CA ARG A 60 -6.74 -6.53 14.37
C ARG A 60 -5.27 -6.85 14.62
N ALA A 61 -4.92 -8.08 15.01
CA ALA A 61 -3.53 -8.48 15.18
C ALA A 61 -2.95 -8.78 13.80
N LYS A 62 -1.88 -8.07 13.40
CA LYS A 62 -1.15 -8.32 12.16
C LYS A 62 -0.19 -9.50 12.36
N CYS A 63 0.02 -10.34 11.36
CA CYS A 63 1.07 -11.37 11.42
C CYS A 63 2.43 -10.75 11.74
N ILE A 64 3.19 -11.44 12.60
CA ILE A 64 4.53 -11.05 13.03
C ILE A 64 5.54 -11.89 12.24
N TYR A 65 6.60 -11.26 11.73
CA TYR A 65 7.67 -11.97 11.03
C TYR A 65 8.22 -13.13 11.89
N PRO A 66 8.46 -14.34 11.33
CA PRO A 66 8.45 -14.67 9.90
C PRO A 66 7.09 -15.12 9.34
N SER A 67 6.00 -15.05 10.11
CA SER A 67 4.68 -15.54 9.67
C SER A 67 3.95 -14.58 8.73
N TYR A 68 3.22 -15.15 7.77
CA TYR A 68 2.35 -14.43 6.84
C TYR A 68 1.09 -15.25 6.49
N GLY A 69 0.21 -14.69 5.65
CA GLY A 69 -0.86 -15.45 5.01
C GLY A 69 -2.10 -15.66 5.88
N LYS A 70 -2.88 -16.71 5.62
CA LYS A 70 -4.15 -16.91 6.31
C LYS A 70 -3.92 -17.47 7.71
N GLU A 71 -4.44 -16.78 8.72
CA GLU A 71 -4.24 -17.12 10.14
C GLU A 71 -2.74 -17.15 10.56
N CYS A 72 -1.87 -16.51 9.78
CA CYS A 72 -0.42 -16.46 10.00
C CYS A 72 0.27 -17.84 10.01
N LYS A 73 -0.20 -18.78 9.19
CA LYS A 73 0.28 -20.17 9.16
C LYS A 73 1.43 -20.41 8.19
N GLU A 74 1.57 -19.56 7.18
CA GLU A 74 2.67 -19.57 6.23
C GLU A 74 3.90 -18.84 6.81
N VAL A 75 5.11 -19.21 6.36
CA VAL A 75 6.39 -18.69 6.90
C VAL A 75 7.29 -18.21 5.75
N CYS A 76 7.80 -16.98 5.87
CA CYS A 76 8.73 -16.37 4.93
C CYS A 76 10.14 -16.97 5.07
N ASP A 77 10.68 -17.54 3.98
CA ASP A 77 12.10 -17.93 3.85
C ASP A 77 12.91 -16.81 3.16
N CYS A 78 12.83 -15.61 3.74
CA CYS A 78 13.45 -14.39 3.27
C CYS A 78 13.56 -13.37 4.42
N SER A 79 14.29 -12.27 4.23
CA SER A 79 14.43 -11.23 5.24
C SER A 79 13.13 -10.43 5.46
N GLU A 80 12.98 -9.82 6.64
CA GLU A 80 11.74 -9.14 7.06
C GLU A 80 11.34 -7.99 6.12
N ASP A 81 12.30 -7.28 5.55
CA ASP A 81 12.09 -6.15 4.62
C ASP A 81 11.43 -6.54 3.28
N VAL A 82 11.52 -7.82 2.90
CA VAL A 82 10.89 -8.39 1.68
C VAL A 82 9.77 -9.39 2.00
N CYS A 83 9.47 -9.64 3.27
CA CYS A 83 8.35 -10.49 3.69
C CYS A 83 7.05 -9.68 3.78
N ASN A 84 6.12 -9.90 2.85
CA ASN A 84 4.79 -9.31 2.90
C ASN A 84 3.84 -10.17 3.75
N VAL A 85 3.21 -9.59 4.77
CA VAL A 85 2.32 -10.34 5.67
C VAL A 85 1.11 -10.99 5.01
N THR A 86 0.71 -10.56 3.81
CA THR A 86 -0.41 -11.12 3.06
C THR A 86 0.06 -12.13 2.00
N THR A 87 1.17 -11.87 1.30
CA THR A 87 1.61 -12.66 0.13
C THR A 87 2.90 -13.45 0.32
N GLY A 88 3.62 -13.29 1.43
CA GLY A 88 4.90 -13.92 1.68
C GLY A 88 6.08 -13.18 1.06
N CYS A 89 7.15 -13.91 0.77
CA CYS A 89 8.37 -13.35 0.18
C CYS A 89 8.07 -12.69 -1.18
N GLN A 90 8.39 -11.40 -1.28
CA GLN A 90 8.25 -10.64 -2.51
C GLN A 90 9.45 -10.93 -3.44
N GLU A 91 9.20 -11.05 -4.75
CA GLU A 91 10.26 -11.23 -5.74
C GLU A 91 11.08 -9.95 -5.94
N LYS A 92 12.37 -10.10 -6.31
CA LYS A 92 13.23 -8.98 -6.68
C LYS A 92 12.73 -8.37 -7.99
N LYS A 93 12.56 -7.06 -8.03
CA LYS A 93 12.34 -6.35 -9.30
C LYS A 93 13.70 -6.08 -9.97
N GLU A 94 13.85 -6.52 -11.22
CA GLU A 94 15.14 -6.46 -11.93
C GLU A 94 15.58 -5.03 -12.32
N MET A 95 14.63 -4.16 -12.63
CA MET A 95 14.87 -2.77 -13.05
C MET A 95 13.86 -1.83 -12.40
N CYS A 96 14.34 -0.80 -11.71
CA CYS A 96 13.49 0.25 -11.15
C CYS A 96 13.15 1.35 -12.18
N LEU A 97 12.05 2.07 -11.93
CA LEU A 97 11.76 3.30 -12.67
C LEU A 97 12.74 4.40 -12.22
N PRO A 98 13.20 5.30 -13.11
CA PRO A 98 14.15 6.34 -12.72
C PRO A 98 13.59 7.25 -11.61
N GLY A 99 14.38 7.45 -10.55
CA GLY A 99 13.94 8.07 -9.30
C GLY A 99 13.63 7.08 -8.18
N TYR A 100 13.75 5.77 -8.42
CA TYR A 100 13.58 4.71 -7.43
C TYR A 100 14.69 3.66 -7.47
N PHE A 101 14.91 2.98 -6.35
CA PHE A 101 15.94 1.95 -6.18
C PHE A 101 15.53 0.88 -5.15
N GLY A 102 16.40 -0.11 -4.97
CA GLY A 102 16.29 -1.16 -3.96
C GLY A 102 15.45 -2.36 -4.40
N PHE A 103 15.46 -3.44 -3.61
CA PHE A 103 14.99 -4.78 -4.01
C PHE A 103 13.56 -4.83 -4.61
N LEU A 104 12.66 -3.95 -4.12
CA LEU A 104 11.27 -3.84 -4.58
C LEU A 104 10.98 -2.55 -5.37
N CYS A 105 11.99 -1.73 -5.67
CA CYS A 105 11.84 -0.41 -6.31
C CYS A 105 10.86 0.54 -5.60
N LYS A 106 10.81 0.46 -4.26
CA LYS A 106 9.95 1.30 -3.41
C LYS A 106 10.70 2.46 -2.77
N ALA A 107 12.03 2.36 -2.63
CA ALA A 107 12.83 3.45 -2.09
C ALA A 107 12.99 4.52 -3.18
N LYS A 108 12.67 5.77 -2.87
CA LYS A 108 12.84 6.93 -3.76
C LYS A 108 14.25 7.48 -3.61
N CYS A 109 14.86 7.96 -4.70
CA CYS A 109 16.16 8.66 -4.60
C CYS A 109 16.08 9.83 -3.61
N VAL A 110 17.11 9.94 -2.78
CA VAL A 110 17.30 11.03 -1.81
C VAL A 110 18.27 12.03 -2.43
N TYR A 111 18.03 13.33 -2.26
CA TYR A 111 18.97 14.37 -2.71
C TYR A 111 20.39 14.09 -2.14
N PRO A 112 21.46 14.18 -2.95
CA PRO A 112 21.54 14.74 -4.31
C PRO A 112 21.32 13.76 -5.46
N PHE A 113 20.79 12.55 -5.24
CA PHE A 113 20.74 11.50 -6.26
C PHE A 113 19.48 11.48 -7.13
N TYR A 114 19.61 11.05 -8.39
CA TYR A 114 18.52 10.91 -9.36
C TYR A 114 18.74 9.78 -10.38
N GLY A 115 17.74 9.48 -11.20
CA GLY A 115 17.85 8.57 -12.35
C GLY A 115 17.68 7.09 -12.00
N GLU A 116 18.13 6.20 -12.90
CA GLU A 116 18.07 4.75 -12.69
C GLU A 116 18.99 4.32 -11.53
N GLU A 117 18.46 3.50 -10.61
CA GLU A 117 19.12 3.09 -9.35
C GLU A 117 19.79 4.24 -8.57
N CYS A 118 19.30 5.47 -8.75
CA CYS A 118 19.84 6.68 -8.13
C CYS A 118 21.34 6.95 -8.44
N GLN A 119 21.82 6.54 -9.61
CA GLN A 119 23.23 6.68 -10.00
C GLN A 119 23.62 8.08 -10.53
N GLY A 120 22.64 8.91 -10.89
CA GLY A 120 22.86 10.31 -11.27
C GLY A 120 23.02 11.22 -10.05
N HIS A 121 23.78 12.31 -10.19
CA HIS A 121 24.02 13.30 -9.14
C HIS A 121 23.59 14.71 -9.60
N CYS A 122 22.78 15.39 -8.79
CA CYS A 122 22.30 16.75 -9.05
C CYS A 122 23.34 17.79 -8.63
N ASP A 123 23.96 18.45 -9.62
CA ASP A 123 24.84 19.60 -9.41
C ASP A 123 24.05 20.92 -9.33
N CYS A 124 22.97 20.91 -8.54
CA CYS A 124 22.05 22.03 -8.32
C CYS A 124 21.40 21.95 -6.93
N ASN A 125 20.71 23.03 -6.54
CA ASN A 125 19.95 23.08 -5.29
C ASN A 125 18.83 22.03 -5.28
N GLU A 126 18.49 21.50 -4.10
CA GLU A 126 17.48 20.46 -3.91
C GLU A 126 16.12 20.78 -4.55
N ASN A 127 15.68 22.04 -4.47
CA ASN A 127 14.42 22.50 -5.07
C ASN A 127 14.39 22.44 -6.62
N LEU A 128 15.54 22.32 -7.26
CA LEU A 128 15.69 22.15 -8.71
C LEU A 128 16.05 20.71 -9.11
N CYS A 129 16.37 19.83 -8.16
CA CYS A 129 16.70 18.43 -8.43
C CYS A 129 15.43 17.59 -8.62
N ASP A 130 15.17 17.16 -9.85
CA ASP A 130 14.15 16.16 -10.17
C ASP A 130 14.72 14.75 -9.97
N VAL A 131 14.08 13.91 -9.15
CA VAL A 131 14.59 12.54 -8.91
C VAL A 131 14.61 11.66 -10.16
N THR A 132 13.83 11.97 -11.18
CA THR A 132 13.79 11.20 -12.42
C THR A 132 14.77 11.77 -13.46
N HIS A 133 14.84 13.09 -13.61
CA HIS A 133 15.56 13.75 -14.71
C HIS A 133 16.81 14.55 -14.32
N GLY A 134 17.07 14.77 -13.04
CA GLY A 134 18.17 15.60 -12.54
C GLY A 134 17.80 17.08 -12.49
N CYS A 135 18.76 17.96 -12.74
CA CYS A 135 18.58 19.40 -12.55
C CYS A 135 17.62 20.03 -13.57
N LYS A 136 16.53 20.61 -13.06
CA LYS A 136 15.56 21.38 -13.84
C LYS A 136 16.19 22.67 -14.37
N PRO A 137 15.93 23.07 -15.62
CA PRO A 137 16.43 24.33 -16.15
C PRO A 137 15.80 25.50 -15.41
N VAL A 138 16.62 26.40 -14.89
CA VAL A 138 16.16 27.70 -14.37
C VAL A 138 15.89 28.59 -15.57
N ILE A 139 14.61 28.73 -15.93
CA ILE A 139 14.18 29.77 -16.85
C ILE A 139 14.06 31.05 -16.01
N GLU A 140 15.11 31.88 -16.01
CA GLU A 140 15.06 33.19 -15.36
C GLU A 140 13.95 34.05 -16.01
N GLY A 141 12.91 34.32 -15.23
CA GLY A 141 11.69 34.97 -15.70
C GLY A 141 11.87 36.47 -15.94
N ASN A 142 12.46 36.85 -17.08
CA ASN A 142 12.21 38.14 -17.71
C ASN A 142 11.14 37.99 -18.80
N TYR A 143 9.92 37.67 -18.37
CA TYR A 143 8.75 37.65 -19.26
C TYR A 143 8.25 39.09 -19.47
N GLN A 144 8.98 39.87 -20.27
CA GLN A 144 8.48 41.14 -20.78
C GLN A 144 7.63 40.86 -22.03
N GLU A 145 6.30 40.93 -21.87
CA GLU A 145 5.36 40.89 -22.99
C GLU A 145 5.44 42.19 -23.82
N THR A 146 6.44 42.28 -24.70
CA THR A 146 6.52 43.37 -25.69
C THR A 146 6.96 42.85 -27.06
N GLY A 147 5.98 42.73 -27.97
CA GLY A 147 6.21 42.83 -29.42
C GLY A 147 6.76 41.60 -30.13
N THR A 148 5.86 40.81 -30.73
CA THR A 148 5.97 40.27 -32.10
C THR A 148 7.38 40.00 -32.69
N ASP A 149 7.97 38.84 -32.41
CA ASP A 149 8.48 37.96 -33.48
C ASP A 149 8.59 36.50 -33.01
N ARG A 150 8.51 35.54 -33.94
CA ARG A 150 8.67 34.09 -33.70
C ARG A 150 10.01 33.59 -34.24
N THR A 151 11.06 33.71 -33.45
CA THR A 151 12.30 32.94 -33.69
C THR A 151 12.74 32.22 -32.41
N LEU A 152 12.72 30.89 -32.45
CA LEU A 152 13.39 30.04 -31.46
C LEU A 152 14.89 30.19 -31.68
N ASP A 153 15.56 30.96 -30.82
CA ASP A 153 17.01 31.10 -30.91
C ASP A 153 17.70 29.81 -30.41
N LEU A 154 17.89 28.88 -31.34
CA LEU A 154 18.47 27.55 -31.15
C LEU A 154 19.84 27.58 -30.46
N HIS A 155 20.53 28.72 -30.49
CA HIS A 155 21.93 28.86 -30.10
C HIS A 155 22.19 28.88 -28.58
N SER A 156 21.16 29.09 -27.75
CA SER A 156 21.26 28.98 -26.28
C SER A 156 21.04 27.57 -25.73
N VAL A 157 20.24 26.75 -26.43
CA VAL A 157 19.93 25.37 -26.00
C VAL A 157 21.16 24.46 -26.13
N GLU A 158 21.96 24.61 -27.19
CA GLU A 158 23.14 23.76 -27.42
C GLU A 158 24.23 23.89 -26.34
N ARG A 159 24.40 25.06 -25.73
CA ARG A 159 25.37 25.25 -24.64
C ARG A 159 24.97 24.48 -23.38
N HIS A 160 23.67 24.35 -23.11
CA HIS A 160 23.17 23.54 -21.99
C HIS A 160 23.36 22.04 -22.26
N TYR A 161 23.06 21.56 -23.48
CA TYR A 161 23.21 20.14 -23.83
C TYR A 161 24.66 19.65 -23.95
N LYS A 162 25.65 20.51 -24.22
CA LYS A 162 27.06 20.09 -24.34
C LYS A 162 27.66 19.57 -23.03
N HIS A 163 27.21 20.01 -21.86
CA HIS A 163 27.71 19.50 -20.58
C HIS A 163 27.24 18.06 -20.28
N TYR A 164 26.01 17.70 -20.66
CA TYR A 164 25.44 16.37 -20.45
C TYR A 164 26.11 15.25 -21.26
N LYS A 165 26.99 15.57 -22.22
CA LYS A 165 27.57 14.59 -23.16
C LYS A 165 29.04 14.24 -22.92
N LEU A 166 29.68 14.75 -21.85
CA LEU A 166 31.14 14.71 -21.67
C LEU A 166 31.68 13.99 -20.41
N ARG A 167 30.83 13.34 -19.60
CA ARG A 167 31.30 12.54 -18.44
C ARG A 167 30.62 11.17 -18.28
N SER A 168 30.82 10.30 -19.28
CA SER A 168 30.80 8.84 -19.09
C SER A 168 31.88 8.17 -19.95
N PRO A 169 33.08 7.92 -19.43
CA PRO A 169 34.08 7.11 -20.12
C PRO A 169 33.92 5.62 -19.75
N LEU A 170 33.65 4.79 -20.77
CA LEU A 170 33.80 3.32 -20.77
C LEU A 170 32.73 2.57 -19.92
N LEU A 171 32.21 1.39 -20.27
CA LEU A 171 32.59 0.41 -21.31
C LEU A 171 31.38 -0.53 -21.54
N PHE A 172 30.89 -0.70 -22.78
CA PHE A 172 30.33 -1.99 -23.23
C PHE A 172 30.31 -2.05 -24.77
N LYS A 173 31.24 -2.82 -25.34
CA LYS A 173 31.23 -3.18 -26.76
C LYS A 173 30.26 -4.35 -26.97
N GLY A 174 29.04 -4.06 -27.42
CA GLY A 174 28.21 -5.06 -28.08
C GLY A 174 28.60 -5.16 -29.56
N ARG A 175 29.06 -6.35 -30.01
CA ARG A 175 29.26 -6.63 -31.44
C ARG A 175 28.69 -8.01 -31.81
N HIS A 176 27.51 -7.99 -32.40
CA HIS A 176 26.87 -8.98 -33.26
C HIS A 176 26.49 -8.17 -34.52
N LYS A 177 26.63 -8.55 -35.80
CA LYS A 177 26.67 -9.82 -36.55
C LYS A 177 27.61 -9.62 -37.76
N ASP A 178 28.01 -10.57 -38.61
CA ASP A 178 27.96 -12.06 -38.70
C ASP A 178 29.13 -12.48 -39.62
N LEU A 179 29.46 -13.79 -39.68
CA LEU A 179 30.04 -14.47 -40.86
C LEU A 179 29.55 -15.92 -40.88
#